data_AF-A0A1W0E705-F1
#
_entry.id   AF-A0A1W0E705-F1
#
_cell.length_a   1.000
_cell.length_b   1.000
_cell.length_c   1.000
_cell.angle_alpha   90.00
_cell.angle_beta   90.00
_cell.angle_gamma   90.00
#
_symmetry.space_group_name_H-M   'P 1'
#
loop_
_entity.id
_entity.type
_entity.pdbx_description
1 polymer ?
#
loop_
_entity_poly.entity_id
_entity_poly.type
_entity_poly.pdbx_seq_one_letter_code
_entity_poly.pdbx_strand_id
1 'polypeptide(L)'
;MKPFGLFLNIFALFFMLIVKAEDGCIEESKTYVINIKAHVEGLIQQSIISLSAKFEDSILTNEYVAENKESAKVAATRSYLGVIFQELNEDLFKYKVQVNLVLDPQEIEQVDHIGKVDPSCEIGNALKSRTSAAFDMLSEKYGKNVGNHLYLVGCPISQDDKSPIEVSEKNACGRVIGVMWSGSAKTKDLIKSAIIQALTGTPNTYKDGLLEMADKNNLCRYCERCISSNESALGILLKYLTKVTFLNDE
;
A
#
# COMPACT_ATOMS: atom_id res chain seq x y z
N MET A 1 46.05 0.01 64.40
CA MET A 1 46.01 0.82 63.16
C MET A 1 44.81 0.35 62.33
N LYS A 2 43.87 1.25 62.02
CA LYS A 2 42.89 1.16 60.91
C LYS A 2 43.62 1.29 59.55
N PRO A 3 43.04 1.02 58.35
CA PRO A 3 41.61 1.07 57.95
C PRO A 3 41.09 -0.22 57.25
N PHE A 4 39.79 -0.53 57.24
CA PHE A 4 38.67 0.01 56.42
C PHE A 4 38.78 -0.31 54.93
N GLY A 5 37.80 -1.09 54.43
CA GLY A 5 37.62 -1.44 53.01
C GLY A 5 36.24 -2.09 52.79
N LEU A 6 35.21 -1.26 52.89
CA LEU A 6 33.81 -1.50 52.51
C LEU A 6 33.68 -1.36 50.98
N PHE A 7 32.99 -2.28 50.28
CA PHE A 7 32.22 -2.11 49.02
C PHE A 7 31.79 -3.54 48.59
N LEU A 8 30.58 -4.01 48.88
CA LEU A 8 29.34 -3.75 48.13
C LEU A 8 29.59 -3.75 46.61
N ASN A 9 29.25 -4.85 45.91
CA ASN A 9 28.43 -4.75 44.71
C ASN A 9 27.96 -6.11 44.17
N ILE A 10 26.63 -6.27 44.29
CA ILE A 10 25.72 -6.61 43.19
C ILE A 10 25.89 -8.03 42.62
N PHE A 11 25.03 -8.90 43.16
CA PHE A 11 24.13 -9.76 42.40
C PHE A 11 24.10 -9.39 40.90
N ALA A 12 24.94 -10.04 40.10
CA ALA A 12 24.70 -10.16 38.67
C ALA A 12 23.55 -11.17 38.52
N LEU A 13 22.33 -10.72 38.85
CA LEU A 13 21.13 -11.19 38.17
C LEU A 13 21.35 -10.86 36.70
N PHE A 14 21.93 -11.81 35.98
CA PHE A 14 21.66 -11.97 34.56
C PHE A 14 20.17 -12.30 34.47
N PHE A 15 19.33 -11.28 34.60
CA PHE A 15 18.06 -11.26 33.90
C PHE A 15 18.47 -11.34 32.43
N MET A 16 18.54 -12.56 31.91
CA MET A 16 18.13 -12.79 30.54
C MET A 16 16.74 -12.18 30.45
N LEU A 17 16.69 -10.93 29.99
CA LEU A 17 15.56 -10.46 29.22
C LEU A 17 15.46 -11.44 28.06
N ILE A 18 14.74 -12.52 28.30
CA ILE A 18 14.01 -13.23 27.27
C ILE A 18 13.09 -12.15 26.73
N VAL A 19 13.57 -11.43 25.70
CA VAL A 19 12.73 -10.64 24.82
C VAL A 19 11.77 -11.66 24.25
N LYS A 20 10.62 -11.76 24.87
CA LYS A 20 9.51 -12.55 24.36
C LYS A 20 9.12 -11.81 23.08
N ALA A 21 9.63 -12.28 21.94
CA ALA A 21 9.27 -11.75 20.64
C ALA A 21 7.78 -12.00 20.46
N GLU A 22 6.95 -11.02 20.80
CA GLU A 22 5.59 -10.98 20.32
C GLU A 22 5.67 -10.54 18.86
N ASP A 23 5.52 -11.50 17.95
CA ASP A 23 5.97 -11.41 16.55
C ASP A 23 5.28 -10.35 15.66
N GLY A 24 4.42 -9.50 16.22
CA GLY A 24 3.74 -8.40 15.53
C GLY A 24 4.44 -7.04 15.66
N CYS A 25 3.87 -6.01 15.03
CA CYS A 25 4.25 -4.61 15.26
C CYS A 25 3.67 -4.04 16.56
N ILE A 26 2.78 -4.77 17.24
CA ILE A 26 2.15 -4.39 18.49
C ILE A 26 1.87 -5.62 19.33
N GLU A 27 2.02 -5.52 20.65
CA GLU A 27 1.90 -6.65 21.59
C GLU A 27 0.43 -7.04 21.84
N GLU A 28 -0.46 -6.05 21.96
CA GLU A 28 -1.88 -6.27 22.25
C GLU A 28 -2.68 -6.85 21.07
N SER A 29 -3.92 -7.28 21.32
CA SER A 29 -4.94 -7.62 20.30
C SER A 29 -5.38 -6.38 19.53
N LYS A 30 -4.45 -5.65 18.92
CA LYS A 30 -4.69 -4.43 18.15
C LYS A 30 -4.25 -4.65 16.72
N THR A 31 -4.81 -3.88 15.80
CA THR A 31 -4.44 -3.95 14.37
C THR A 31 -4.20 -2.55 13.84
N TYR A 32 -3.06 -2.34 13.20
CA TYR A 32 -2.86 -1.15 12.38
C TYR A 32 -3.54 -1.36 11.03
N VAL A 33 -4.51 -0.52 10.69
CA VAL A 33 -5.12 -0.48 9.36
C VAL A 33 -4.61 0.75 8.65
N ILE A 34 -3.94 0.57 7.51
CA ILE A 34 -3.34 1.64 6.70
C ILE A 34 -4.20 1.88 5.47
N ASN A 35 -4.73 3.09 5.31
CA ASN A 35 -5.52 3.45 4.14
C ASN A 35 -4.59 3.74 2.96
N ILE A 36 -4.89 3.15 1.80
CA ILE A 36 -4.25 3.44 0.50
C ILE A 36 -5.34 3.88 -0.49
N LYS A 37 -5.29 5.13 -0.94
CA LYS A 37 -6.21 5.66 -1.94
C LYS A 37 -5.72 5.33 -3.34
N ALA A 38 -6.47 4.56 -4.11
CA ALA A 38 -6.02 4.13 -5.45
C ALA A 38 -6.60 5.01 -6.58
N HIS A 39 -5.75 5.26 -7.58
CA HIS A 39 -5.98 6.07 -8.76
C HIS A 39 -5.52 5.26 -9.97
N VAL A 40 -6.42 4.97 -10.90
CA VAL A 40 -6.13 4.08 -12.04
C VAL A 40 -6.46 4.78 -13.33
N GLU A 41 -5.50 4.90 -14.25
CA GLU A 41 -5.73 5.54 -15.54
C GLU A 41 -6.75 4.78 -16.42
N GLY A 42 -7.53 5.52 -17.19
CA GLY A 42 -8.62 4.97 -18.00
C GLY A 42 -8.21 3.82 -18.93
N LEU A 43 -7.05 3.90 -19.58
CA LEU A 43 -6.54 2.82 -20.45
C LEU A 43 -6.28 1.52 -19.68
N ILE A 44 -5.84 1.62 -18.42
CA ILE A 44 -5.64 0.46 -17.55
C ILE A 44 -6.99 -0.10 -17.12
N GLN A 45 -7.94 0.75 -16.74
CA GLN A 45 -9.30 0.31 -16.39
C GLN A 45 -9.93 -0.48 -17.55
N GLN A 46 -9.80 0.00 -18.78
CA GLN A 46 -10.28 -0.71 -19.97
C GLN A 46 -9.58 -2.05 -20.18
N SER A 47 -8.28 -2.11 -19.92
CA SER A 47 -7.49 -3.34 -19.99
C SER A 47 -7.97 -4.35 -18.94
N ILE A 48 -8.25 -3.91 -17.71
CA ILE A 48 -8.79 -4.74 -16.62
C ILE A 48 -10.17 -5.28 -16.99
N ILE A 49 -11.09 -4.42 -17.47
CA ILE A 49 -12.41 -4.84 -17.94
C ILE A 49 -12.30 -5.91 -19.04
N SER A 50 -11.43 -5.67 -20.02
CA SER A 50 -11.22 -6.59 -21.13
C SER A 50 -10.66 -7.95 -20.70
N LEU A 51 -9.88 -7.99 -19.61
CA LEU A 51 -9.39 -9.23 -19.02
C LEU A 51 -10.51 -9.95 -18.28
N SER A 52 -11.33 -9.25 -17.49
CA SER A 52 -12.46 -9.86 -16.79
C SER A 52 -13.47 -10.50 -17.74
N ALA A 53 -13.80 -9.84 -18.85
CA ALA A 53 -14.75 -10.36 -19.84
C ALA A 53 -14.29 -11.66 -20.55
N LYS A 54 -13.01 -12.05 -20.41
CA LYS A 54 -12.45 -13.27 -21.02
C LYS A 54 -12.49 -14.49 -20.10
N PHE A 55 -12.80 -14.33 -18.82
CA PHE A 55 -12.98 -15.47 -17.92
C PHE A 55 -14.46 -15.89 -17.99
N GLU A 56 -14.74 -17.09 -18.53
CA GLU A 56 -16.10 -17.62 -18.73
C GLU A 56 -16.92 -17.77 -17.42
N ASP A 57 -16.26 -17.73 -16.26
CA ASP A 57 -16.86 -17.73 -14.91
C ASP A 57 -16.73 -16.38 -14.17
N SER A 58 -16.39 -15.28 -14.87
CA SER A 58 -16.27 -13.98 -14.20
C SER A 58 -17.67 -13.46 -13.83
N ILE A 59 -17.93 -13.33 -12.54
CA ILE A 59 -19.10 -12.68 -11.92
C ILE A 59 -19.26 -11.20 -12.39
N LEU A 60 -18.31 -10.68 -13.16
CA LEU A 60 -18.35 -9.34 -13.76
C LEU A 60 -19.23 -9.27 -15.02
N THR A 61 -19.71 -10.39 -15.56
CA THR A 61 -20.75 -10.36 -16.61
C THR A 61 -22.13 -10.28 -15.96
N ASN A 62 -22.63 -9.05 -15.83
CA ASN A 62 -24.01 -8.64 -15.55
C ASN A 62 -24.49 -8.57 -14.08
N GLU A 63 -24.01 -9.39 -13.13
CA GLU A 63 -24.56 -9.34 -11.75
C GLU A 63 -24.05 -8.16 -10.91
N TYR A 64 -22.74 -7.87 -10.92
CA TYR A 64 -22.17 -6.76 -10.11
C TYR A 64 -22.56 -5.35 -10.60
N VAL A 65 -22.85 -5.19 -11.89
CA VAL A 65 -23.26 -3.90 -12.48
C VAL A 65 -24.72 -3.57 -12.11
N ALA A 66 -25.51 -4.57 -11.69
CA ALA A 66 -26.94 -4.41 -11.44
C ALA A 66 -27.29 -3.99 -10.01
N GLU A 67 -26.53 -4.38 -8.98
CA GLU A 67 -26.97 -4.18 -7.58
C GLU A 67 -26.70 -2.77 -7.01
N ASN A 68 -25.62 -2.08 -7.39
CA ASN A 68 -25.16 -0.86 -6.70
C ASN A 68 -25.09 0.42 -7.55
N LYS A 69 -25.61 0.43 -8.79
CA LYS A 69 -25.49 1.55 -9.76
C LYS A 69 -24.04 1.95 -10.07
N GLU A 70 -23.10 1.07 -9.80
CA GLU A 70 -21.68 1.32 -9.99
C GLU A 70 -21.27 1.01 -11.45
N SER A 71 -20.39 1.84 -12.02
CA SER A 71 -19.92 1.59 -13.38
C SER A 71 -19.00 0.36 -13.45
N ALA A 72 -19.04 -0.35 -14.60
CA ALA A 72 -18.20 -1.54 -14.81
C ALA A 72 -16.70 -1.27 -14.60
N LYS A 73 -16.24 -0.04 -14.84
CA LYS A 73 -14.87 0.42 -14.58
C LYS A 73 -14.52 0.35 -13.10
N VAL A 74 -15.37 0.89 -12.24
CA VAL A 74 -15.12 0.92 -10.79
C VAL A 74 -15.23 -0.50 -10.22
N ALA A 75 -16.24 -1.28 -10.64
CA ALA A 75 -16.41 -2.66 -10.17
C ALA A 75 -15.23 -3.56 -10.56
N ALA A 76 -14.79 -3.53 -11.82
CA ALA A 76 -13.64 -4.31 -12.28
C ALA A 76 -12.34 -3.87 -11.61
N THR A 77 -12.16 -2.55 -11.41
CA THR A 77 -10.99 -2.01 -10.70
C THR A 77 -10.99 -2.45 -9.23
N ARG A 78 -12.14 -2.38 -8.55
CA ARG A 78 -12.29 -2.86 -7.16
C ARG A 78 -11.98 -4.33 -7.06
N SER A 79 -12.55 -5.16 -7.94
CA SER A 79 -12.30 -6.61 -7.92
C SER A 79 -10.81 -6.90 -8.11
N TYR A 80 -10.18 -6.32 -9.13
CA TYR A 80 -8.75 -6.51 -9.40
C TYR A 80 -7.85 -6.09 -8.23
N LEU A 81 -8.02 -4.87 -7.72
CA LEU A 81 -7.21 -4.37 -6.60
C LEU A 81 -7.55 -5.06 -5.28
N GLY A 82 -8.82 -5.43 -5.07
CA GLY A 82 -9.29 -6.13 -3.89
C GLY A 82 -8.62 -7.49 -3.71
N VAL A 83 -8.48 -8.27 -4.78
CA VAL A 83 -7.70 -9.53 -4.78
C VAL A 83 -6.26 -9.28 -4.32
N ILE A 84 -5.61 -8.24 -4.86
CA ILE A 84 -4.20 -7.92 -4.57
C ILE A 84 -4.03 -7.51 -3.10
N PHE A 85 -4.91 -6.63 -2.61
CA PHE A 85 -4.88 -6.17 -1.22
C PHE A 85 -5.22 -7.28 -0.24
N GLN A 86 -6.13 -8.20 -0.60
CA GLN A 86 -6.45 -9.36 0.21
C GLN A 86 -5.25 -10.30 0.37
N GLU A 87 -4.54 -10.61 -0.71
CA GLU A 87 -3.29 -11.40 -0.63
C GLU A 87 -2.22 -10.70 0.20
N LEU A 88 -2.05 -9.40 0.00
CA LEU A 88 -1.09 -8.63 0.81
C LEU A 88 -1.48 -8.65 2.30
N ASN A 89 -2.77 -8.57 2.61
CA ASN A 89 -3.28 -8.64 3.98
C ASN A 89 -3.07 -10.01 4.62
N GLU A 90 -3.07 -11.10 3.84
CA GLU A 90 -2.72 -12.43 4.33
C GLU A 90 -1.27 -12.49 4.81
N ASP A 91 -0.36 -11.88 4.05
CA ASP A 91 1.06 -11.85 4.41
C ASP A 91 1.34 -10.91 5.59
N LEU A 92 0.60 -9.79 5.67
CA LEU A 92 0.78 -8.78 6.72
C LEU A 92 0.07 -9.11 8.04
N PHE A 93 -0.89 -10.04 8.03
CA PHE A 93 -1.69 -10.37 9.22
C PHE A 93 -0.84 -10.80 10.42
N LYS A 94 0.22 -11.58 10.18
CA LYS A 94 1.17 -12.01 11.22
C LYS A 94 1.89 -10.83 11.90
N TYR A 95 1.99 -9.69 11.22
CA TYR A 95 2.56 -8.46 11.77
C TYR A 95 1.53 -7.57 12.48
N LYS A 96 0.25 -7.97 12.52
CA LYS A 96 -0.88 -7.17 13.00
C LYS A 96 -1.02 -5.84 12.25
N VAL A 97 -0.67 -5.86 10.97
CA VAL A 97 -0.83 -4.76 10.02
C VAL A 97 -1.77 -5.22 8.92
N GLN A 98 -2.68 -4.36 8.51
CA GLN A 98 -3.58 -4.56 7.39
C GLN A 98 -3.58 -3.29 6.54
N VAL A 99 -3.73 -3.43 5.23
CA VAL A 99 -3.95 -2.34 4.30
C VAL A 99 -5.41 -2.31 3.88
N ASN A 100 -5.98 -1.11 3.85
CA ASN A 100 -7.34 -0.85 3.41
C ASN A 100 -7.32 -0.12 2.07
N LEU A 101 -7.99 -0.68 1.08
CA LEU A 101 -8.15 -0.07 -0.23
C LEU A 101 -9.26 0.98 -0.16
N VAL A 102 -8.91 2.25 -0.40
CA VAL A 102 -9.87 3.33 -0.51
C VAL A 102 -10.06 3.68 -1.98
N LEU A 103 -11.26 3.43 -2.50
CA LEU A 103 -11.67 3.79 -3.85
C LEU A 103 -12.72 4.89 -3.78
N ASP A 104 -12.48 5.98 -4.51
CA ASP A 104 -13.46 7.03 -4.73
C ASP A 104 -14.01 6.87 -6.15
N PRO A 105 -15.28 6.45 -6.33
CA PRO A 105 -15.87 6.25 -7.65
C PRO A 105 -15.77 7.48 -8.56
N GLN A 106 -15.87 8.68 -7.97
CA GLN A 106 -15.78 9.92 -8.76
C GLN A 106 -14.36 10.14 -9.28
N GLU A 107 -13.33 9.84 -8.48
CA GLU A 107 -11.94 9.98 -8.93
C GLU A 107 -11.57 8.92 -9.97
N ILE A 108 -12.07 7.69 -9.82
CA ILE A 108 -11.85 6.59 -10.78
C ILE A 108 -12.45 6.93 -12.15
N GLU A 109 -13.63 7.54 -12.17
CA GLU A 109 -14.28 7.96 -13.41
C GLU A 109 -13.63 9.22 -14.02
N GLN A 110 -12.98 10.06 -13.21
CA GLN A 110 -12.35 11.32 -13.65
C GLN A 110 -10.92 11.18 -14.19
N VAL A 111 -10.23 10.05 -13.99
CA VAL A 111 -8.88 9.84 -14.56
C VAL A 111 -8.89 9.78 -16.10
N ASP A 112 -10.06 9.80 -16.73
CA ASP A 112 -10.25 9.92 -18.19
C ASP A 112 -9.98 11.34 -18.75
N HIS A 113 -9.69 12.35 -17.92
CA HIS A 113 -9.56 13.75 -18.36
C HIS A 113 -8.13 14.30 -18.45
N ILE A 114 -7.11 13.44 -18.53
CA ILE A 114 -5.80 13.84 -19.07
C ILE A 114 -5.87 13.76 -20.61
N GLY A 115 -6.77 14.54 -21.20
CA GLY A 115 -6.99 14.69 -22.64
C GLY A 115 -6.01 15.65 -23.33
N LYS A 116 -4.90 15.99 -22.67
CA LYS A 116 -3.73 16.53 -23.36
C LYS A 116 -2.90 15.33 -23.74
N VAL A 117 -2.46 15.25 -25.01
CA VAL A 117 -1.39 14.36 -25.45
C VAL A 117 -0.34 14.40 -24.35
N ASP A 118 -0.20 13.30 -23.60
CA ASP A 118 0.78 13.22 -22.53
C ASP A 118 2.03 12.62 -23.16
N PRO A 119 3.01 13.46 -23.54
CA PRO A 119 4.18 12.99 -24.24
C PRO A 119 5.17 12.33 -23.28
N SER A 120 4.85 12.19 -21.99
CA SER A 120 5.77 11.62 -21.02
C SER A 120 6.18 10.19 -21.35
N CYS A 121 5.30 9.42 -22.01
CA CYS A 121 5.63 8.09 -22.53
C CYS A 121 6.58 8.09 -23.73
N GLU A 122 6.74 9.23 -24.42
CA GLU A 122 7.56 9.38 -25.62
C GLU A 122 8.89 10.11 -25.34
N ILE A 123 8.92 10.97 -24.32
CA ILE A 123 10.03 11.89 -24.07
C ILE A 123 10.90 11.47 -22.88
N GLY A 124 10.38 10.66 -21.93
CA GLY A 124 11.15 10.33 -20.74
C GLY A 124 10.54 9.24 -19.87
N ASN A 125 10.86 9.29 -18.57
CA ASN A 125 10.28 8.38 -17.59
C ASN A 125 8.90 8.88 -17.18
N ALA A 126 7.87 8.33 -17.82
CA ALA A 126 6.48 8.68 -17.57
C ALA A 126 6.05 8.43 -16.12
N LEU A 127 6.45 7.28 -15.56
CA LEU A 127 6.13 6.91 -14.18
C LEU A 127 6.61 7.99 -13.22
N LYS A 128 7.90 8.31 -13.29
CA LYS A 128 8.51 9.30 -12.40
C LYS A 128 7.86 10.68 -12.55
N SER A 129 7.64 11.13 -13.79
CA SER A 129 7.05 12.43 -14.08
C SER A 129 5.62 12.53 -13.52
N ARG A 130 4.77 11.52 -13.77
CA ARG A 130 3.38 11.52 -13.32
C ARG A 130 3.26 11.36 -11.80
N THR A 131 4.07 10.49 -11.20
CA THR A 131 4.12 10.34 -9.73
C THR A 131 4.59 11.62 -9.05
N SER A 132 5.58 12.32 -9.61
CA SER A 132 6.03 13.62 -9.11
C SER A 132 4.95 14.70 -9.23
N ALA A 133 4.28 14.78 -10.38
CA ALA A 133 3.18 15.73 -10.59
C ALA A 133 2.01 15.47 -9.62
N ALA A 134 1.65 14.21 -9.40
CA ALA A 134 0.64 13.83 -8.41
C ALA A 134 1.07 14.21 -6.99
N PHE A 135 2.34 13.98 -6.65
CA PHE A 135 2.92 14.37 -5.37
C PHE A 135 2.86 15.88 -5.12
N ASP A 136 3.21 16.70 -6.11
CA ASP A 136 3.18 18.15 -6.01
C ASP A 136 1.74 18.65 -5.82
N MET A 137 0.80 18.15 -6.65
CA MET A 137 -0.62 18.49 -6.55
C MET A 137 -1.21 18.13 -5.18
N LEU A 138 -0.97 16.91 -4.69
CA LEU A 138 -1.47 16.48 -3.39
C LEU A 138 -0.81 17.25 -2.24
N SER A 139 0.50 17.54 -2.36
CA SER A 139 1.23 18.36 -1.40
C SER A 139 0.68 19.78 -1.31
N GLU A 140 0.32 20.39 -2.44
CA GLU A 140 -0.30 21.71 -2.48
C GLU A 140 -1.71 21.69 -1.86
N LYS A 141 -2.52 20.69 -2.22
CA LYS A 141 -3.91 20.56 -1.77
C LYS A 141 -4.04 20.22 -0.28
N TYR A 142 -3.22 19.30 0.22
CA TYR A 142 -3.39 18.70 1.56
C TYR A 142 -2.25 19.02 2.54
N GLY A 143 -1.19 19.69 2.08
CA GLY A 143 -0.08 20.12 2.93
C GLY A 143 0.66 18.93 3.59
N LYS A 144 0.53 18.81 4.91
CA LYS A 144 1.15 17.72 5.70
C LYS A 144 0.36 16.42 5.67
N ASN A 145 -0.92 16.45 5.27
CA ASN A 145 -1.85 15.33 5.37
C ASN A 145 -2.12 14.70 4.00
N VAL A 146 -1.06 14.44 3.23
CA VAL A 146 -1.17 13.85 1.89
C VAL A 146 -1.83 12.46 1.91
N GLY A 147 -1.70 11.70 3.00
CA GLY A 147 -2.17 10.31 3.03
C GLY A 147 -1.28 9.39 2.20
N ASN A 148 -1.76 8.19 1.91
CA ASN A 148 -1.09 7.25 1.01
C ASN A 148 -1.89 7.09 -0.28
N HIS A 149 -1.27 7.35 -1.42
CA HIS A 149 -1.92 7.31 -2.72
C HIS A 149 -1.17 6.34 -3.65
N LEU A 150 -1.91 5.44 -4.30
CA LEU A 150 -1.41 4.51 -5.30
C LEU A 150 -1.91 4.93 -6.68
N TYR A 151 -0.99 5.20 -7.61
CA TYR A 151 -1.26 5.54 -8.99
C TYR A 151 -0.80 4.40 -9.90
N LEU A 152 -1.74 3.83 -10.66
CA LEU A 152 -1.41 2.93 -11.76
C LEU A 152 -1.29 3.73 -13.05
N VAL A 153 -0.09 3.69 -13.64
CA VAL A 153 0.31 4.49 -14.79
C VAL A 153 0.48 3.60 -16.01
N GLY A 154 -0.15 3.94 -17.13
CA GLY A 154 -0.07 3.21 -18.38
C GLY A 154 0.68 3.98 -19.45
N CYS A 155 1.57 3.29 -20.15
CA CYS A 155 2.15 3.77 -21.40
C CYS A 155 1.91 2.77 -22.54
N PRO A 156 1.50 3.24 -23.73
CA PRO A 156 1.35 2.37 -24.90
C PRO A 156 2.70 1.93 -25.49
N ILE A 157 3.77 2.68 -25.20
CA ILE A 157 5.15 2.37 -25.61
C ILE A 157 5.87 1.74 -24.42
N SER A 158 6.66 0.69 -24.68
CA SER A 158 7.45 0.03 -23.64
C SER A 158 8.40 1.00 -22.92
N GLN A 159 8.52 0.80 -21.61
CA GLN A 159 9.41 1.54 -20.70
C GLN A 159 10.35 0.55 -19.97
N ASP A 160 10.74 -0.55 -20.62
CA ASP A 160 11.44 -1.69 -19.99
C ASP A 160 12.80 -1.33 -19.37
N ASP A 161 13.42 -0.22 -19.77
CA ASP A 161 14.68 0.27 -19.21
C ASP A 161 14.50 1.13 -17.94
N LYS A 162 13.26 1.39 -17.52
CA LYS A 162 12.94 2.22 -16.34
C LYS A 162 12.45 1.36 -15.18
N SER A 163 12.65 1.89 -13.96
CA SER A 163 12.06 1.30 -12.76
C SER A 163 10.53 1.25 -12.91
N PRO A 164 9.89 0.09 -12.67
CA PRO A 164 8.44 -0.05 -12.74
C PRO A 164 7.72 0.50 -11.49
N ILE A 165 8.46 0.95 -10.48
CA ILE A 165 7.97 1.50 -9.22
C ILE A 165 8.66 2.84 -8.97
N GLU A 166 7.88 3.85 -8.58
CA GLU A 166 8.36 5.14 -8.06
C GLU A 166 7.64 5.43 -6.74
N VAL A 167 8.35 5.88 -5.72
CA VAL A 167 7.75 6.30 -4.45
C VAL A 167 8.24 7.70 -4.10
N SER A 168 7.31 8.63 -3.95
CA SER A 168 7.57 9.98 -3.45
C SER A 168 7.07 10.11 -2.01
N GLU A 169 7.94 10.61 -1.13
CA GLU A 169 7.66 10.71 0.31
C GLU A 169 7.38 12.15 0.75
N LYS A 170 6.32 12.33 1.54
CA LYS A 170 6.02 13.59 2.23
C LYS A 170 6.20 13.40 3.73
N ASN A 171 7.29 13.98 4.26
CA ASN A 171 7.65 13.84 5.67
C ASN A 171 7.69 12.35 6.08
N ALA A 172 7.37 12.04 7.34
CA ALA A 172 7.39 10.69 7.85
C ALA A 172 6.30 9.77 7.27
N CYS A 173 5.14 10.29 6.83
CA CYS A 173 3.93 9.48 6.67
C CYS A 173 3.27 9.52 5.30
N GLY A 174 3.31 10.65 4.58
CA GLY A 174 2.64 10.75 3.28
C GLY A 174 3.41 10.00 2.21
N ARG A 175 2.73 9.21 1.39
CA ARG A 175 3.33 8.42 0.31
C ARG A 175 2.53 8.57 -0.97
N VAL A 176 3.21 8.85 -2.07
CA VAL A 176 2.65 8.79 -3.41
C VAL A 176 3.40 7.73 -4.19
N ILE A 177 2.69 6.67 -4.54
CA ILE A 177 3.21 5.41 -5.05
C ILE A 177 2.81 5.32 -6.52
N GLY A 178 3.77 5.34 -7.43
CA GLY A 178 3.57 5.05 -8.83
C GLY A 178 3.91 3.60 -9.14
N VAL A 179 3.03 2.92 -9.88
CA VAL A 179 3.31 1.62 -10.48
C VAL A 179 3.03 1.66 -11.97
N MET A 180 4.02 1.27 -12.78
CA MET A 180 3.85 1.12 -14.22
C MET A 180 3.07 -0.16 -14.53
N TRP A 181 1.99 -0.03 -15.30
CA TRP A 181 1.22 -1.16 -15.79
C TRP A 181 2.05 -1.98 -16.77
N SER A 182 2.26 -3.25 -16.42
CA SER A 182 3.03 -4.21 -17.22
C SER A 182 2.25 -5.52 -17.41
N GLY A 183 0.93 -5.40 -17.63
CA GLY A 183 0.00 -6.53 -17.68
C GLY A 183 -0.44 -6.99 -16.28
N SER A 184 -1.61 -7.65 -16.21
CA SER A 184 -2.31 -7.90 -14.95
C SER A 184 -1.50 -8.69 -13.91
N ALA A 185 -0.89 -9.82 -14.32
CA ALA A 185 -0.14 -10.68 -13.39
C ALA A 185 1.10 -9.97 -12.82
N LYS A 186 1.96 -9.41 -13.68
CA LYS A 186 3.17 -8.71 -13.25
C LYS A 186 2.86 -7.44 -12.44
N THR A 187 1.82 -6.69 -12.84
CA THR A 187 1.43 -5.46 -12.11
C THR A 187 0.96 -5.78 -10.69
N LYS A 188 0.30 -6.93 -10.48
CA LYS A 188 -0.10 -7.38 -9.15
C LYS A 188 1.08 -7.52 -8.18
N ASP A 189 2.17 -8.15 -8.63
CA ASP A 189 3.38 -8.28 -7.79
C ASP A 189 4.08 -6.94 -7.58
N LEU A 190 4.08 -6.08 -8.60
CA LEU A 190 4.60 -4.72 -8.50
C LEU A 190 3.81 -3.86 -7.50
N ILE A 191 2.48 -3.96 -7.45
CA ILE A 191 1.65 -3.23 -6.49
C ILE A 191 1.99 -3.63 -5.06
N LYS A 192 2.06 -4.93 -4.76
CA LYS A 192 2.42 -5.42 -3.42
C LYS A 192 3.81 -4.92 -3.03
N SER A 193 4.77 -5.05 -3.94
CA SER A 193 6.15 -4.57 -3.74
C SER A 193 6.23 -3.06 -3.51
N ALA A 194 5.48 -2.27 -4.27
CA ALA A 194 5.47 -0.81 -4.17
C ALA A 194 4.84 -0.32 -2.86
N ILE A 195 3.76 -0.97 -2.40
CA ILE A 195 3.15 -0.66 -1.10
C ILE A 195 4.14 -0.93 0.02
N ILE A 196 4.77 -2.11 0.04
CA ILE A 196 5.79 -2.43 1.05
C ILE A 196 6.95 -1.43 0.98
N GLN A 197 7.47 -1.14 -0.22
CA GLN A 197 8.55 -0.18 -0.38
C GLN A 197 8.15 1.20 0.18
N ALA A 198 6.92 1.65 -0.04
CA ALA A 198 6.44 2.92 0.47
C ALA A 198 6.34 2.96 2.00
N LEU A 199 5.91 1.86 2.62
CA LEU A 199 5.76 1.77 4.07
C LEU A 199 7.09 1.55 4.78
N THR A 200 8.02 0.83 4.16
CA THR A 200 9.32 0.48 4.75
C THR A 200 10.45 1.44 4.36
N GLY A 201 10.26 2.22 3.29
CA GLY A 201 11.30 3.07 2.68
C GLY A 201 12.41 2.28 1.97
N THR A 202 12.25 0.97 1.80
CA THR A 202 13.32 0.09 1.29
C THR A 202 12.86 -0.60 0.00
N PRO A 203 13.56 -0.40 -1.13
CA PRO A 203 13.16 -0.96 -2.42
C PRO A 203 13.40 -2.48 -2.49
N ASN A 204 12.58 -3.17 -3.29
CA ASN A 204 12.71 -4.61 -3.58
C ASN A 204 12.66 -5.55 -2.36
N THR A 205 11.96 -5.14 -1.29
CA THR A 205 11.93 -5.85 0.00
C THR A 205 10.86 -6.93 0.12
N TYR A 206 9.85 -6.90 -0.75
CA TYR A 206 8.78 -7.88 -0.77
C TYR A 206 9.02 -8.88 -1.89
N LYS A 207 9.73 -9.96 -1.55
CA LYS A 207 10.05 -11.04 -2.49
C LYS A 207 9.32 -12.31 -2.05
N ASP A 208 8.62 -12.94 -2.98
CA ASP A 208 7.92 -14.22 -2.75
C ASP A 208 6.92 -14.20 -1.56
N GLY A 209 6.28 -13.05 -1.28
CA GLY A 209 5.31 -12.90 -0.19
C GLY A 209 5.92 -12.71 1.21
N LEU A 210 7.24 -12.56 1.30
CA LEU A 210 7.94 -12.46 2.57
C LEU A 210 8.59 -11.08 2.75
N LEU A 211 8.55 -10.59 3.99
CA LEU A 211 9.33 -9.44 4.47
C LEU A 211 10.48 -9.96 5.33
N GLU A 212 11.69 -9.47 5.09
CA GLU A 212 12.81 -9.73 5.98
C GLU A 212 12.60 -9.03 7.33
N MET A 213 13.30 -9.49 8.37
CA MET A 213 13.15 -8.95 9.73
C MET A 213 13.51 -7.45 9.81
N ALA A 214 14.48 -6.99 9.01
CA ALA A 214 14.83 -5.57 8.94
C ALA A 214 13.67 -4.73 8.37
N ASP A 215 12.98 -5.25 7.36
CA ASP A 215 11.86 -4.59 6.71
C ASP A 215 10.61 -4.59 7.59
N LYS A 216 10.39 -5.67 8.36
CA LYS A 216 9.40 -5.70 9.44
C LYS A 216 9.59 -4.51 10.38
N ASN A 217 10.81 -4.26 10.87
CA ASN A 217 11.05 -3.17 11.81
C ASN A 217 10.76 -1.79 11.21
N ASN A 218 11.04 -1.61 9.92
CA ASN A 218 10.71 -0.36 9.22
C ASN A 218 9.20 -0.20 9.04
N LEU A 219 8.48 -1.28 8.72
CA LEU A 219 7.01 -1.29 8.66
C LEU A 219 6.40 -0.91 10.01
N CYS A 220 6.85 -1.53 11.10
CA CYS A 220 6.33 -1.23 12.44
C CYS A 220 6.59 0.23 12.84
N ARG A 221 7.78 0.75 12.52
CA ARG A 221 8.12 2.16 12.76
C ARG A 221 7.23 3.12 11.98
N TYR A 222 6.85 2.77 10.75
CA TYR A 222 5.87 3.55 10.00
C TYR A 222 4.51 3.53 10.73
N CYS A 223 4.01 2.36 11.09
CA CYS A 223 2.73 2.22 11.80
C CYS A 223 2.68 3.04 13.10
N GLU A 224 3.70 2.92 13.96
CA GLU A 224 3.78 3.62 15.24
C GLU A 224 3.81 5.16 15.07
N ARG A 225 4.47 5.65 14.02
CA ARG A 225 4.63 7.09 13.78
C ARG A 225 3.44 7.72 13.09
N CYS A 226 2.76 6.94 12.23
CA CYS A 226 1.82 7.49 11.26
C CYS A 226 0.37 7.11 11.52
N ILE A 227 0.12 6.02 12.25
CA ILE A 227 -1.24 5.52 12.48
C ILE A 227 -1.62 5.75 13.94
N SER A 228 -2.73 6.45 14.15
CA SER A 228 -3.27 6.78 15.46
C SER A 228 -4.57 6.04 15.75
N SER A 229 -5.05 6.08 16.99
CA SER A 229 -6.37 5.53 17.33
C SER A 229 -7.55 6.32 16.74
N ASN A 230 -7.31 7.55 16.27
CA ASN A 230 -8.31 8.33 15.56
C ASN A 230 -8.19 8.08 14.05
N GLU A 231 -9.33 7.91 13.39
CA GLU A 231 -9.38 7.71 11.95
C GLU A 231 -8.81 8.91 11.20
N SER A 232 -8.07 8.64 10.13
CA SER A 232 -7.43 9.65 9.29
C SER A 232 -7.24 9.15 7.86
N ALA A 233 -6.78 10.04 6.97
CA ALA A 233 -6.39 9.68 5.61
C ALA A 233 -5.27 8.62 5.54
N LEU A 234 -4.49 8.44 6.62
CA LEU A 234 -3.43 7.42 6.70
C LEU A 234 -3.97 6.07 7.20
N GLY A 235 -5.08 6.05 7.92
CA GLY A 235 -5.63 4.85 8.54
C GLY A 235 -6.04 5.02 10.00
N ILE A 236 -6.18 3.89 10.69
CA ILE A 236 -6.63 3.79 12.09
C ILE A 236 -5.98 2.61 12.82
N LEU A 237 -5.69 2.78 14.12
CA LEU A 237 -5.33 1.71 15.04
C LEU A 237 -6.61 1.18 15.71
N LEU A 238 -7.00 -0.05 15.35
CA LEU A 238 -8.13 -0.74 15.95
C LEU A 238 -7.73 -1.42 17.26
N LYS A 239 -8.66 -1.40 18.23
CA LYS A 239 -8.48 -1.98 19.56
C LYS A 239 -8.71 -3.51 19.61
N TYR A 240 -8.89 -4.13 18.45
CA TYR A 240 -9.12 -5.56 18.28
C TYR A 240 -8.29 -6.08 17.09
N LEU A 241 -8.03 -7.39 17.07
CA LEU A 241 -7.41 -8.06 15.93
C LEU A 241 -8.44 -8.16 14.80
N THR A 242 -8.09 -7.69 13.60
CA THR A 242 -8.99 -7.77 12.44
C THR A 242 -8.23 -8.16 11.18
N LYS A 243 -8.92 -8.82 10.25
CA LYS A 243 -8.46 -9.06 8.88
C LYS A 243 -9.34 -8.23 7.96
N VAL A 244 -8.72 -7.37 7.14
CA VAL A 244 -9.45 -6.57 6.15
C VAL A 244 -9.59 -7.41 4.89
N THR A 245 -10.83 -7.68 4.48
CA THR A 245 -11.19 -8.50 3.31
C THR A 245 -11.88 -7.65 2.24
N PHE A 246 -11.74 -8.05 0.98
CA PHE A 246 -12.31 -7.33 -0.17
C PHE A 246 -13.11 -8.24 -1.11
N LEU A 247 -12.96 -9.55 -0.96
CA LEU A 247 -13.74 -10.57 -1.62
C LEU A 247 -14.64 -11.19 -0.55
N ASN A 248 -15.95 -11.04 -0.72
CA ASN A 248 -17.04 -11.42 0.17
C ASN A 248 -17.44 -10.32 1.17
N ASP A 249 -18.53 -9.63 0.84
CA ASP A 249 -19.60 -9.37 1.80
C ASP A 249 -20.41 -10.67 1.87
N GLU A 250 -20.41 -11.36 3.01
CA GLU A 250 -21.56 -12.17 3.41
C GLU A 250 -22.58 -11.25 4.09
#